data_AF-A0A7W1QDW2-F1
#
_entry.id   AF-A0A7W1QDW2-F1
#
_cell.length_a   1.000
_cell.length_b   1.000
_cell.length_c   1.000
_cell.angle_alpha   90.00
_cell.angle_beta   90.00
_cell.angle_gamma   90.00
#
_symmetry.space_group_name_H-M   'P 1'
#
loop_
_entity.id
_entity.type
_entity.pdbx_description
1 polymer ?
#
loop_
_entity_poly.entity_id
_entity_poly.type
_entity_poly.pdbx_seq_one_letter_code
_entity_poly.pdbx_strand_id
1 'polypeptide(L)'
;VLLSVPNVAHWAARLTLARGRWPAQESGTFDSSHLRWFTRDSVAALLQDAGLREIELDAIVPALRNHIRPAPIADRIEPAWQALGRRAPALLGYQIIGIGRRA
;
A
#
# COMPACT_ATOMS: atom_id res chain seq x y z
N VAL A 1 7.60 17.51 -1.82
CA VAL A 1 7.96 16.18 -2.37
C VAL A 1 6.73 15.32 -2.36
N LEU A 2 6.45 14.64 -3.46
CA LEU A 2 5.40 13.62 -3.59
C LEU A 2 6.10 12.30 -3.94
N LEU A 3 5.73 11.22 -3.27
CA LEU A 3 6.21 9.87 -3.58
C LEU A 3 5.07 8.86 -3.63
N SER A 4 5.32 7.76 -4.34
CA SER A 4 4.43 6.60 -4.45
C SER A 4 5.27 5.34 -4.33
N VAL A 5 5.05 4.54 -3.28
CA VAL A 5 5.82 3.31 -3.03
C VAL A 5 4.94 2.14 -2.57
N PRO A 6 5.29 0.89 -2.91
CA PRO A 6 4.46 -0.26 -2.55
C PRO A 6 4.39 -0.46 -1.03
N ASN A 7 3.24 -0.90 -0.55
CA ASN A 7 3.05 -1.29 0.84
C ASN A 7 3.40 -2.77 1.05
N VAL A 8 4.58 -3.08 1.58
CA VAL A 8 4.95 -4.48 1.92
C VAL A 8 4.09 -5.05 3.06
N ALA A 9 3.42 -4.19 3.82
CA ALA A 9 2.51 -4.58 4.88
C ALA A 9 1.10 -4.92 4.36
N HIS A 10 0.84 -4.85 3.06
CA HIS A 10 -0.45 -5.24 2.49
C HIS A 10 -0.83 -6.68 2.86
N TRP A 11 -2.12 -6.97 3.09
CA TRP A 11 -2.59 -8.27 3.58
C TRP A 11 -2.10 -9.46 2.72
N ALA A 12 -2.10 -9.32 1.38
CA ALA A 12 -1.66 -10.39 0.49
C ALA A 12 -0.15 -10.69 0.63
N ALA A 13 0.66 -9.65 0.85
CA ALA A 13 2.09 -9.79 1.14
C ALA A 13 2.30 -10.50 2.49
N ARG A 14 1.58 -10.07 3.55
CA ARG A 14 1.61 -10.72 4.87
C ARG A 14 1.25 -12.19 4.80
N LEU A 15 0.19 -12.56 4.07
CA LEU A 15 -0.21 -13.96 3.91
C LEU A 15 0.80 -14.78 3.11
N THR A 16 1.54 -14.17 2.18
CA THR A 16 2.58 -14.87 1.41
C THR A 16 3.79 -15.16 2.31
N LEU A 17 4.24 -14.15 3.06
CA LEU A 17 5.33 -14.29 4.02
C LEU A 17 4.97 -15.25 5.17
N ALA A 18 3.75 -15.18 5.70
CA ALA A 18 3.26 -16.06 6.75
C ALA A 18 3.21 -17.55 6.31
N ARG A 19 3.13 -17.81 5.00
CA ARG A 19 3.25 -19.16 4.43
C ARG A 19 4.72 -19.59 4.22
N GLY A 20 5.68 -18.82 4.72
CA GLY A 20 7.11 -19.10 4.60
C GLY A 20 7.67 -18.88 3.19
N ARG A 21 7.00 -18.09 2.35
CA ARG A 21 7.42 -17.84 0.97
C ARG A 21 7.89 -16.41 0.79
N TRP A 22 9.07 -16.24 0.19
CA TRP A 22 9.52 -14.98 -0.36
C TRP A 22 9.18 -14.94 -1.86
N PRO A 23 8.18 -14.16 -2.28
CA PRO A 23 7.82 -14.11 -3.69
C PRO A 23 8.89 -13.30 -4.45
N ALA A 24 9.46 -13.87 -5.49
CA ALA A 24 10.20 -13.11 -6.49
C ALA A 24 9.25 -12.86 -7.66
N GLN A 25 8.93 -11.60 -7.93
CA GLN A 25 8.00 -11.21 -8.99
C GLN A 25 8.73 -10.29 -9.98
N GLU A 26 8.29 -10.31 -11.24
CA GLU A 26 8.77 -9.37 -12.26
C GLU A 26 8.13 -7.98 -12.11
N SER A 27 7.08 -7.86 -11.30
CA SER A 27 6.41 -6.60 -10.99
C SER A 27 5.63 -6.68 -9.67
N GLY A 28 5.28 -5.53 -9.09
CA GLY A 28 4.44 -5.44 -7.89
C GLY A 28 5.24 -5.28 -6.59
N THR A 29 4.64 -5.58 -5.44
CA THR A 29 5.25 -5.32 -4.12
C THR A 29 6.62 -6.00 -3.94
N PHE A 30 6.81 -7.19 -4.52
CA PHE A 30 8.06 -7.93 -4.47
C PHE A 30 8.72 -8.07 -5.85
N ASP A 31 8.63 -7.00 -6.64
CA ASP A 31 9.47 -6.82 -7.81
C ASP A 31 10.95 -7.06 -7.45
N SER A 32 11.63 -7.90 -8.23
CA SER A 32 13.02 -8.28 -8.00
C SER A 32 14.02 -7.11 -8.11
N SER A 33 13.62 -6.01 -8.74
CA SER A 33 14.40 -4.78 -8.81
C SER A 33 14.31 -3.92 -7.55
N HIS A 34 13.39 -4.21 -6.62
CA HIS A 34 13.27 -3.44 -5.38
C HIS A 34 14.45 -3.67 -4.45
N LEU A 35 15.17 -2.58 -4.15
CA LEU A 35 16.27 -2.58 -3.18
C LEU A 35 15.79 -2.39 -1.73
N ARG A 36 14.54 -1.94 -1.54
CA ARG A 36 13.95 -1.68 -0.22
C ARG A 36 12.42 -1.81 -0.29
N TRP A 37 11.85 -2.23 0.83
CA TRP A 37 10.41 -2.32 1.06
C TRP A 37 9.96 -1.31 2.11
N PHE A 38 8.74 -0.82 1.98
CA PHE A 38 8.18 0.19 2.86
C PHE A 38 6.84 -0.23 3.45
N THR A 39 6.66 0.07 4.73
CA THR A 39 5.37 0.19 5.40
C THR A 39 4.96 1.67 5.47
N ARG A 40 3.69 1.94 5.76
CA ARG A 40 3.19 3.32 5.94
C ARG A 40 4.05 4.12 6.94
N ASP A 41 4.41 3.52 8.07
CA ASP A 41 5.18 4.20 9.12
C ASP A 41 6.64 4.45 8.67
N SER A 42 7.23 3.51 7.94
CA SER A 42 8.59 3.70 7.40
C SER A 42 8.66 4.78 6.30
N VAL A 43 7.56 5.04 5.59
CA VAL A 43 7.47 6.18 4.67
C VAL A 43 7.40 7.49 5.43
N ALA A 44 6.63 7.55 6.53
CA ALA A 44 6.61 8.72 7.40
C ALA A 44 8.03 9.05 7.89
N ALA A 45 8.72 8.04 8.44
CA ALA A 45 10.09 8.17 8.92
C ALA A 45 11.04 8.63 7.81
N LEU A 46 10.97 8.03 6.61
CA LEU A 46 11.79 8.43 5.46
C LEU A 46 11.63 9.93 5.13
N LEU A 47 10.39 10.43 5.09
CA LEU A 47 10.13 11.84 4.79
C LEU A 47 10.64 12.76 5.92
N GLN A 48 10.46 12.35 7.18
CA GLN A 48 10.98 13.09 8.35
C GLN A 48 12.50 13.17 8.34
N ASP A 49 13.17 12.04 8.13
CA ASP A 49 14.63 11.92 8.11
C ASP A 49 15.24 12.73 6.94
N ALA A 50 14.49 12.89 5.85
CA ALA A 50 14.84 13.78 4.74
C ALA A 50 14.66 15.28 5.04
N GLY A 51 14.28 15.63 6.28
CA GLY A 51 14.06 17.01 6.72
C GLY A 51 12.74 17.62 6.26
N LEU A 52 11.81 16.82 5.75
CA LEU A 52 10.49 17.30 5.36
C LEU A 52 9.56 17.40 6.57
N ARG A 53 8.65 18.36 6.52
CA ARG A 53 7.61 18.68 7.49
C ARG A 53 6.22 18.53 6.83
N GLU A 54 5.17 18.68 7.64
CA GLU A 54 3.77 18.57 7.19
C GLU A 54 3.52 17.29 6.36
N ILE A 55 3.77 16.13 6.99
CA ILE A 55 3.72 14.86 6.30
C ILE A 55 2.28 14.35 6.24
N GLU A 56 1.81 14.17 5.03
CA GLU A 56 0.51 13.55 4.73
C GLU A 56 0.75 12.19 4.07
N LEU A 57 0.05 11.17 4.54
CA LEU A 57 0.14 9.82 4.02
C LEU A 57 -1.25 9.28 3.71
N ASP A 58 -1.42 8.89 2.45
CA ASP A 58 -2.60 8.20 1.94
C ASP A 58 -2.21 6.83 1.38
N ALA A 59 -3.19 6.01 1.03
CA ALA A 59 -2.96 4.74 0.36
C ALA A 59 -4.04 4.41 -0.67
N ILE A 60 -3.61 3.87 -1.81
CA ILE A 60 -4.51 3.37 -2.84
C ILE A 60 -4.98 1.98 -2.44
N VAL A 61 -6.29 1.84 -2.27
CA VAL A 61 -6.97 0.57 -2.02
C VAL A 61 -7.39 0.01 -3.38
N PRO A 62 -6.87 -1.16 -3.79
CA PRO A 62 -7.26 -1.76 -5.07
C PRO A 62 -8.76 -1.98 -5.14
N ALA A 63 -9.34 -1.81 -6.34
CA ALA A 63 -10.74 -2.12 -6.55
C ALA A 63 -11.03 -3.58 -6.20
N LEU A 64 -12.14 -3.85 -5.52
CA LEU A 64 -12.47 -5.19 -5.03
C LEU A 64 -12.62 -6.20 -6.16
N ARG A 65 -13.05 -5.75 -7.35
CA ARG A 65 -13.11 -6.57 -8.57
C ARG A 65 -11.76 -7.19 -8.97
N ASN A 66 -10.64 -6.64 -8.47
CA ASN A 66 -9.30 -7.21 -8.67
C ASN A 66 -9.04 -8.42 -7.76
N HIS A 67 -9.87 -8.63 -6.73
CA HIS A 67 -9.76 -9.72 -5.77
C HIS A 67 -10.92 -10.72 -5.87
N ILE A 68 -12.10 -10.30 -6.31
CA ILE A 68 -13.32 -11.12 -6.31
C ILE A 68 -14.01 -11.07 -7.67
N ARG A 69 -14.43 -12.24 -8.16
CA ARG A 69 -15.33 -12.42 -9.31
C ARG A 69 -16.62 -13.10 -8.82
N PRO A 70 -17.82 -12.76 -9.35
CA PRO A 70 -18.09 -11.93 -10.53
C PRO A 70 -18.20 -10.42 -10.24
N ALA A 71 -17.95 -9.59 -11.27
CA ALA A 71 -17.86 -8.13 -11.16
C ALA A 71 -19.10 -7.41 -10.60
N PRO A 72 -20.36 -7.78 -10.94
CA PRO A 72 -21.54 -7.05 -10.46
C PRO A 72 -21.69 -7.06 -8.94
N ILE A 73 -21.27 -8.15 -8.29
CA ILE A 73 -21.29 -8.26 -6.83
C ILE A 73 -20.21 -7.37 -6.24
N ALA A 74 -18.99 -7.42 -6.80
CA ALA A 74 -17.87 -6.59 -6.35
C ALA A 74 -18.19 -5.09 -6.45
N ASP A 75 -18.77 -4.64 -7.56
CA ASP A 75 -19.11 -3.23 -7.76
C ASP A 75 -20.17 -2.73 -6.76
N ARG A 76 -21.11 -3.59 -6.33
CA ARG A 76 -22.13 -3.24 -5.33
C ARG A 76 -21.54 -2.99 -3.94
N ILE A 77 -20.48 -3.69 -3.58
CA ILE A 77 -19.83 -3.60 -2.27
C ILE A 77 -18.56 -2.74 -2.29
N GLU A 78 -18.13 -2.28 -3.47
CA GLU A 78 -16.95 -1.43 -3.67
C GLU A 78 -16.93 -0.20 -2.74
N PRO A 79 -18.03 0.56 -2.52
CA PRO A 79 -17.98 1.73 -1.63
C PRO A 79 -17.64 1.35 -0.18
N ALA A 80 -18.18 0.23 0.31
CA ALA A 80 -17.91 -0.28 1.64
C ALA A 80 -16.46 -0.78 1.76
N TRP A 81 -15.97 -1.46 0.72
CA TRP A 81 -14.57 -1.87 0.61
C TRP A 81 -13.60 -0.69 0.65
N GLN A 82 -13.86 0.35 -0.14
CA GLN A 82 -13.06 1.58 -0.16
C GLN A 82 -13.12 2.31 1.20
N ALA A 83 -14.29 2.35 1.84
CA ALA A 83 -14.43 2.94 3.17
C ALA A 83 -13.65 2.16 4.24
N LEU A 84 -13.65 0.84 4.18
CA LEU A 84 -12.84 -0.01 5.05
C LEU A 84 -11.35 0.20 4.79
N GLY A 85 -10.96 0.26 3.52
CA GLY A 85 -9.58 0.51 3.11
C GLY A 85 -9.03 1.85 3.62
N ARG A 86 -9.83 2.92 3.57
CA ARG A 86 -9.48 4.22 4.17
C ARG A 86 -9.30 4.19 5.69
N ARG A 87 -10.01 3.29 6.39
CA ARG A 87 -9.86 3.10 7.85
C ARG A 87 -8.68 2.22 8.23
N ALA A 88 -8.21 1.36 7.33
CA ALA A 88 -7.09 0.46 7.55
C ALA A 88 -6.05 0.53 6.41
N PRO A 89 -5.50 1.72 6.07
CA PRO A 89 -4.64 1.90 4.90
C PRO A 89 -3.35 1.10 4.99
N ALA A 90 -2.81 0.87 6.20
CA ALA A 90 -1.62 0.06 6.40
C ALA A 90 -1.84 -1.44 6.08
N LEU A 91 -3.07 -1.94 6.13
CA LEU A 91 -3.42 -3.34 5.84
C LEU A 91 -3.98 -3.52 4.43
N LEU A 92 -4.89 -2.63 4.02
CA LEU A 92 -5.67 -2.76 2.79
C LEU A 92 -5.16 -1.89 1.65
N GLY A 93 -4.40 -0.83 1.95
CA GLY A 93 -3.71 -0.04 0.94
C GLY A 93 -2.58 -0.85 0.29
N TYR A 94 -2.55 -0.85 -1.04
CA TYR A 94 -1.54 -1.55 -1.84
C TYR A 94 -0.36 -0.62 -2.20
N GLN A 95 -0.66 0.64 -2.55
CA GLN A 95 0.32 1.68 -2.83
C GLN A 95 0.21 2.76 -1.77
N ILE A 96 1.33 3.21 -1.19
CA ILE A 96 1.37 4.34 -0.25
C ILE A 96 1.70 5.60 -1.05
N ILE A 97 0.92 6.65 -0.84
CA ILE A 97 1.19 7.99 -1.37
C ILE A 97 1.64 8.87 -0.22
N GLY A 98 2.81 9.49 -0.35
CA GLY A 98 3.36 10.36 0.67
C GLY A 98 3.65 11.76 0.15
N ILE A 99 3.21 12.77 0.90
CA ILE A 99 3.51 14.17 0.64
C ILE A 99 4.27 14.73 1.83
N GLY A 100 5.40 15.37 1.57
CA GLY A 100 6.15 16.13 2.56
C GLY A 100 6.55 17.50 2.00
N ARG A 101 6.41 18.55 2.80
CA ARG A 101 6.74 19.94 2.42
C ARG A 101 7.96 20.41 3.21
N ARG A 102 8.68 21.40 2.72
CA ARG A 102 9.69 22.09 3.54
C ARG A 102 8.97 23.19 4.32
N ALA A 103 9.33 23.35 5.59
CA ALA A 103 8.94 24.51 6.37
C ALA A 103 9.60 25.78 5.80
#